data_AF-A0A2R5GPH1-F1
#
_entry.id   AF-A0A2R5GPH1-F1
#
_cell.length_a   1.000
_cell.length_b   1.000
_cell.length_c   1.000
_cell.angle_alpha   90.00
_cell.angle_beta   90.00
_cell.angle_gamma   90.00
#
_symmetry.space_group_name_H-M   'P 1'
#
loop_
_entity.id
_entity.type
_entity.pdbx_description
1 polymer ?
#
loop_
_entity_poly.entity_id
_entity_poly.type
_entity_poly.pdbx_seq_one_letter_code
_entity_poly.pdbx_strand_id
1 'polypeptide(L)'
;MGLFSAEKSGYDYWVDLETNVSQWTCPVLLRDADFQYYGLEEPDPAGPAGTTTAMREGWLAVLPRSSNPANARPQRIDIYASIEAPQRCLFVNQSNLVAFCGDESDATEWKYALSFFAYTKSMPGSTRYSVWSACRPFRCKVCMEQTETDGDSTAERHRGWQRRFEFHAFYSPLQGAIRLNVQQVPNPLRHRISEMASARGGWDQLFSFFAYPTIRQAVYEAVYCEPALERSMIKAMPVQDSPFLHPPIDQIEYDPEGDPELTTSWCRKFEFIGFKSRYPGTVQFTVLQRFEPLLQDENMSKEEKKYAEDVHFPIFKLAQEGQGDIAGWTPVTEFFAFPLPIPGTTRFYFKVARKPTRFRVTLHDHIGPWLTLFSFYAYSTRAQDVYRIEY
;
A
#
# COMPACT_ATOMS: atom_id res chain seq x y z
N MET A 1 24.70 24.44 -15.21
CA MET A 1 23.55 23.92 -14.44
C MET A 1 23.44 24.72 -13.15
N GLY A 2 22.27 25.27 -12.82
CA GLY A 2 22.07 26.08 -11.61
C GLY A 2 21.26 25.31 -10.57
N LEU A 3 21.77 25.23 -9.34
CA LEU A 3 21.11 24.53 -8.22
C LEU A 3 20.63 25.54 -7.18
N PHE A 4 19.40 25.36 -6.70
CA PHE A 4 18.86 26.11 -5.56
C PHE A 4 18.31 25.09 -4.55
N SER A 5 18.83 25.10 -3.33
CA SER A 5 18.33 24.23 -2.26
C SER A 5 17.38 25.01 -1.37
N ALA A 6 16.23 24.42 -1.05
CA ALA A 6 15.28 24.97 -0.09
C ALA A 6 15.42 24.20 1.23
N GLU A 7 16.21 24.74 2.16
CA GLU A 7 16.62 24.09 3.42
C GLU A 7 15.47 23.50 4.26
N LYS A 8 14.23 23.98 4.07
CA LYS A 8 13.04 23.51 4.82
C LYS A 8 12.22 22.42 4.14
N SER A 9 12.40 22.17 2.84
CA SER A 9 11.56 21.21 2.11
C SER A 9 12.18 19.81 2.00
N GLY A 10 13.50 19.67 2.14
CA GLY A 10 14.19 18.41 1.89
C GLY A 10 14.21 18.01 0.41
N TYR A 11 14.05 18.97 -0.51
CA TYR A 11 14.16 18.78 -1.95
C TYR A 11 15.19 19.74 -2.54
N ASP A 12 15.89 19.27 -3.57
CA ASP A 12 16.73 20.12 -4.40
C ASP A 12 15.99 20.50 -5.68
N TYR A 13 16.09 21.76 -6.05
CA TYR A 13 15.60 22.32 -7.30
C TYR A 13 16.77 22.56 -8.23
N TRP A 14 16.70 22.03 -9.45
CA TRP A 14 17.71 22.30 -10.46
C TRP A 14 17.08 22.77 -11.77
N VAL A 15 17.85 23.62 -12.47
CA VAL A 15 17.52 24.14 -13.78
C VAL A 15 18.65 23.78 -14.74
N ASP A 16 18.29 23.08 -15.82
CA ASP A 16 19.12 22.92 -16.98
C ASP A 16 19.22 24.28 -17.70
N LEU A 17 20.41 24.86 -17.77
CA LEU A 17 20.59 26.19 -18.37
C LEU A 17 20.64 26.13 -19.90
N GLU A 18 20.90 24.97 -20.49
CA GLU A 18 20.91 24.79 -21.95
C GLU A 18 19.51 24.53 -22.48
N THR A 19 18.71 23.74 -21.75
CA THR A 19 17.35 23.36 -22.18
C THR A 19 16.23 24.14 -21.51
N ASN A 20 16.54 24.93 -20.48
CA ASN A 20 15.61 25.69 -19.64
C ASN A 20 14.53 24.83 -18.95
N VAL A 21 14.82 23.54 -18.76
CA VAL A 21 13.95 22.59 -18.05
C VAL A 21 14.28 22.62 -16.57
N SER A 22 13.25 22.63 -15.71
CA SER A 22 13.41 22.61 -14.25
C SER A 22 12.68 21.44 -13.61
N GLN A 23 13.27 20.85 -12.57
CA GLN A 23 12.69 19.69 -11.87
C GLN A 23 13.06 19.70 -10.37
N TRP A 24 12.15 19.17 -9.55
CA TRP A 24 12.37 18.91 -8.13
C TRP A 24 12.76 17.43 -7.92
N THR A 25 13.82 17.18 -7.15
CA THR A 25 14.27 15.81 -6.81
C THR A 25 14.49 15.64 -5.30
N CYS A 26 14.12 14.47 -4.78
CA CYS A 26 14.28 14.11 -3.36
C CYS A 26 15.64 13.41 -3.14
N PRO A 27 16.48 13.78 -2.15
CA PRO A 27 17.85 13.28 -2.02
C PRO A 27 18.02 11.84 -1.49
N VAL A 28 16.96 11.12 -1.13
CA VAL A 28 17.04 9.93 -0.23
C VAL A 28 17.54 8.64 -0.92
N LEU A 29 18.35 8.72 -1.98
CA LEU A 29 18.83 7.52 -2.70
C LEU A 29 20.34 7.35 -2.81
N LEU A 30 21.18 8.13 -2.12
CA LEU A 30 22.64 7.98 -2.23
C LEU A 30 23.28 7.78 -0.84
N ARG A 31 24.22 6.82 -0.72
CA ARG A 31 25.08 6.62 0.46
C ARG A 31 26.50 7.09 0.16
N ASP A 32 27.27 7.41 1.20
CA ASP A 32 28.68 7.86 1.11
C ASP A 32 29.63 6.93 0.33
N ALA A 33 29.26 5.65 0.16
CA ALA A 33 30.04 4.68 -0.61
C ALA A 33 29.81 4.77 -2.14
N ASP A 34 28.83 5.55 -2.60
CA ASP A 34 28.47 5.71 -4.01
C ASP A 34 29.22 6.88 -4.69
N PHE A 35 30.16 7.52 -3.97
CA PHE A 35 30.92 8.67 -4.45
C PHE A 35 32.34 8.27 -4.90
N GLN A 36 32.77 8.75 -6.07
CA GLN A 36 34.19 8.85 -6.43
C GLN A 36 34.56 10.32 -6.62
N TYR A 37 35.64 10.74 -5.97
CA TYR A 37 36.12 12.12 -5.99
C TYR A 37 37.07 12.35 -7.16
N TYR A 38 36.76 13.34 -8.00
CA TYR A 38 37.71 13.86 -8.98
C TYR A 38 37.83 15.37 -8.78
N GLY A 39 38.99 15.81 -8.29
CA GLY A 39 39.33 17.23 -8.25
C GLY A 39 39.87 17.68 -9.61
N LEU A 40 39.27 18.73 -10.18
CA LEU A 40 39.92 19.52 -11.23
C LEU A 40 40.63 20.69 -10.54
N GLU A 41 41.96 20.74 -10.66
CA GLU A 41 42.73 21.91 -10.29
C GLU A 41 42.57 22.98 -11.38
N GLU A 42 42.03 24.14 -11.02
CA GLU A 42 42.26 25.36 -11.79
C GLU A 42 43.37 26.18 -11.13
N PRO A 43 44.37 26.66 -11.90
CA PRO A 43 45.44 27.47 -11.36
C PRO A 43 44.93 28.88 -11.03
N ASP A 44 45.18 29.32 -9.79
CA ASP A 44 44.95 30.69 -9.34
C ASP A 44 45.93 31.64 -10.05
N PRO A 45 45.45 32.61 -10.88
CA PRO A 45 46.33 33.48 -11.65
C PRO A 45 47.00 34.59 -10.80
N ALA A 46 46.81 34.65 -9.47
CA ALA A 46 47.31 35.79 -8.68
C ALA A 46 47.90 35.47 -7.28
N GLY A 47 48.28 34.22 -6.98
CA GLY A 47 48.84 33.85 -5.66
C GLY A 47 50.37 33.77 -5.60
N PRO A 48 51.06 34.31 -4.57
CA PRO A 48 52.47 34.05 -4.33
C PRO A 48 52.71 32.57 -3.98
N ALA A 49 53.78 31.99 -4.55
CA ALA A 49 54.12 30.58 -4.38
C ALA A 49 54.30 30.20 -2.91
N GLY A 50 53.39 29.36 -2.38
CA GLY A 50 53.59 28.65 -1.11
C GLY A 50 52.41 28.59 -0.13
N THR A 51 51.24 29.15 -0.43
CA THR A 51 50.07 29.03 0.46
C THR A 51 49.10 27.97 -0.03
N THR A 52 48.86 26.95 0.81
CA THR A 52 47.82 25.91 0.65
C THR A 52 46.44 26.56 0.47
N THR A 53 45.86 26.37 -0.72
CA THR A 53 44.50 26.80 -1.06
C THR A 53 43.48 25.93 -0.31
N ALA A 54 42.58 26.57 0.43
CA ALA A 54 41.43 25.90 1.04
C ALA A 54 40.47 25.43 -0.06
N MET A 55 40.11 24.14 -0.04
CA MET A 55 39.07 23.58 -0.91
C MET A 55 37.73 24.28 -0.65
N ARG A 56 37.13 24.87 -1.68
CA ARG A 56 35.72 25.26 -1.64
C ARG A 56 34.87 24.08 -2.06
N GLU A 57 33.93 23.70 -1.20
CA GLU A 57 32.93 22.67 -1.47
C GLU A 57 32.05 23.06 -2.66
N GLY A 58 32.12 22.26 -3.72
CA GLY A 58 31.21 22.28 -4.85
C GLY A 58 30.94 20.84 -5.26
N TRP A 59 29.70 20.38 -5.09
CA TRP A 59 29.31 18.99 -5.31
C TRP A 59 28.89 18.77 -6.77
N LEU A 60 29.53 17.83 -7.46
CA LEU A 60 29.15 17.36 -8.80
C LEU A 60 28.78 15.88 -8.71
N ALA A 61 27.56 15.52 -9.11
CA ALA A 61 27.11 14.13 -9.21
C ALA A 61 26.88 13.74 -10.68
N VAL A 62 27.49 12.63 -11.12
CA VAL A 62 27.21 12.01 -12.43
C VAL A 62 26.69 10.60 -12.18
N LEU A 63 25.43 10.34 -12.53
CA LEU A 63 24.81 9.02 -12.46
C LEU A 63 25.25 8.15 -13.66
N PRO A 64 25.66 6.88 -13.47
CA PRO A 64 25.90 5.99 -14.59
C PRO A 64 24.57 5.57 -15.25
N ARG A 65 24.51 5.76 -16.58
CA ARG A 65 23.45 5.26 -17.46
C ARG A 65 23.50 3.73 -17.57
N SER A 66 23.05 2.99 -16.56
CA SER A 66 22.71 1.57 -16.78
C SER A 66 21.34 1.24 -16.21
N SER A 67 20.40 0.99 -17.13
CA SER A 67 18.97 0.67 -16.93
C SER A 67 18.18 1.68 -16.12
N ASN A 68 17.36 2.50 -16.76
CA ASN A 68 16.47 3.45 -16.08
C ASN A 68 15.50 2.69 -15.14
N PRO A 69 15.70 2.71 -13.80
CA PRO A 69 14.84 2.00 -12.85
C PRO A 69 13.42 2.61 -12.79
N ALA A 70 13.20 3.79 -13.38
CA ALA A 70 11.89 4.44 -13.45
C ALA A 70 10.81 3.61 -14.18
N ASN A 71 11.19 2.54 -14.89
CA ASN A 71 10.27 1.65 -15.60
C ASN A 71 9.94 0.33 -14.86
N ALA A 72 10.55 0.08 -13.71
CA ALA A 72 10.20 -1.06 -12.87
C ALA A 72 9.01 -0.66 -11.99
N ARG A 73 7.83 -1.19 -12.32
CA ARG A 73 6.62 -0.93 -11.55
C ARG A 73 6.50 -1.97 -10.43
N PRO A 74 6.36 -1.55 -9.16
CA PRO A 74 5.94 -2.48 -8.13
C PRO A 74 4.53 -2.98 -8.46
N GLN A 75 4.35 -4.28 -8.34
CA GLN A 75 3.09 -5.00 -8.45
C GLN A 75 2.72 -5.56 -7.10
N ARG A 76 1.41 -5.49 -6.81
CA ARG A 76 0.84 -6.12 -5.62
C ARG A 76 0.61 -7.60 -5.88
N ILE A 77 1.11 -8.42 -4.97
CA ILE A 77 0.80 -9.84 -4.89
C ILE A 77 -0.06 -10.06 -3.66
N ASP A 78 -1.28 -10.55 -3.88
CA ASP A 78 -2.19 -10.98 -2.84
C ASP A 78 -2.07 -12.49 -2.62
N ILE A 79 -2.11 -12.91 -1.37
CA ILE A 79 -2.14 -14.32 -0.99
C ILE A 79 -3.37 -14.56 -0.12
N TYR A 80 -4.15 -15.55 -0.53
CA TYR A 80 -5.31 -16.05 0.21
C TYR A 80 -5.04 -17.47 0.70
N ALA A 81 -5.64 -17.86 1.82
CA ALA A 81 -5.58 -19.20 2.39
C ALA A 81 -6.99 -19.75 2.61
N SER A 82 -7.19 -21.05 2.38
CA SER A 82 -8.51 -21.70 2.57
C SER A 82 -8.82 -21.92 4.06
N ILE A 83 -10.09 -21.73 4.44
CA ILE A 83 -10.62 -21.92 5.80
C ILE A 83 -10.65 -23.41 6.15
N GLU A 84 -11.23 -24.24 5.29
CA GLU A 84 -11.40 -25.68 5.54
C GLU A 84 -10.09 -26.45 5.36
N ALA A 85 -9.19 -25.94 4.53
CA ALA A 85 -7.89 -26.52 4.28
C ALA A 85 -6.82 -25.43 4.34
N PRO A 86 -6.33 -25.03 5.53
CA PRO A 86 -5.31 -23.97 5.71
C PRO A 86 -3.95 -24.29 5.04
N GLN A 87 -3.85 -25.46 4.41
CA GLN A 87 -2.73 -25.91 3.60
C GLN A 87 -2.87 -25.52 2.11
N ARG A 88 -3.98 -24.91 1.68
CA ARG A 88 -4.16 -24.38 0.33
C ARG A 88 -3.89 -22.87 0.34
N CYS A 89 -3.03 -22.42 -0.56
CA CYS A 89 -2.74 -21.00 -0.78
C CYS A 89 -3.07 -20.62 -2.22
N LEU A 90 -3.69 -19.46 -2.41
CA LEU A 90 -3.99 -18.85 -3.70
C LEU A 90 -3.15 -17.59 -3.85
N PHE A 91 -2.42 -17.50 -4.96
CA PHE A 91 -1.62 -16.34 -5.32
C PHE A 91 -2.32 -15.55 -6.42
N VAL A 92 -2.57 -14.26 -6.18
CA VAL A 92 -3.23 -13.36 -7.13
C VAL A 92 -2.30 -12.18 -7.43
N ASN A 93 -1.99 -11.99 -8.72
CA ASN A 93 -1.29 -10.81 -9.20
C ASN A 93 -2.32 -9.82 -9.76
N GLN A 94 -2.44 -8.66 -9.12
CA GLN A 94 -3.47 -7.67 -9.48
C GLN A 94 -3.23 -7.01 -10.84
N SER A 95 -1.99 -6.95 -11.33
CA SER A 95 -1.66 -6.29 -12.60
C SER A 95 -2.05 -7.09 -13.83
N ASN A 96 -2.27 -8.40 -13.67
CA ASN A 96 -2.68 -9.29 -14.75
C ASN A 96 -4.06 -9.94 -14.47
N LEU A 97 -4.77 -9.55 -13.39
CA LEU A 97 -6.06 -10.13 -12.96
C LEU A 97 -6.15 -11.64 -13.21
N VAL A 98 -5.13 -12.37 -12.73
CA VAL A 98 -5.13 -13.83 -12.79
C VAL A 98 -5.46 -14.35 -11.39
N ALA A 99 -6.75 -14.48 -11.11
CA ALA A 99 -7.25 -15.23 -9.96
C ALA A 99 -7.64 -16.64 -10.47
N PHE A 100 -7.06 -17.69 -9.91
CA PHE A 100 -7.43 -19.06 -10.26
C PHE A 100 -7.79 -19.84 -9.00
N CYS A 101 -9.09 -19.89 -8.70
CA CYS A 101 -9.64 -20.92 -7.83
C CYS A 101 -10.00 -22.14 -8.69
N GLY A 102 -9.78 -23.35 -8.18
CA GLY A 102 -10.53 -24.50 -8.69
C GLY A 102 -12.01 -24.27 -8.38
N ASP A 103 -12.88 -24.49 -9.37
CA ASP A 103 -14.34 -24.27 -9.35
C ASP A 103 -14.81 -23.05 -8.57
N GLU A 104 -15.21 -21.99 -9.29
CA GLU A 104 -15.70 -20.70 -8.75
C GLU A 104 -16.89 -20.80 -7.78
N SER A 105 -17.46 -21.98 -7.55
CA SER A 105 -18.60 -22.18 -6.65
C SER A 105 -18.29 -22.00 -5.16
N ASP A 106 -17.02 -22.11 -4.75
CA ASP A 106 -16.64 -22.16 -3.31
C ASP A 106 -15.82 -20.94 -2.86
N ALA A 107 -16.03 -19.77 -3.49
CA ALA A 107 -15.32 -18.53 -3.16
C ALA A 107 -15.51 -18.05 -1.70
N THR A 108 -16.47 -18.61 -0.96
CA THR A 108 -16.76 -18.31 0.45
C THR A 108 -15.70 -18.85 1.42
N GLU A 109 -14.82 -19.74 0.98
CA GLU A 109 -13.87 -20.42 1.87
C GLU A 109 -12.48 -19.80 1.94
N TRP A 110 -12.19 -18.74 1.19
CA TRP A 110 -10.85 -18.16 1.16
C TRP A 110 -10.74 -16.93 2.06
N LYS A 111 -9.84 -16.99 3.03
CA LYS A 111 -9.43 -15.82 3.83
C LYS A 111 -8.22 -15.18 3.20
N TYR A 112 -8.25 -13.86 3.11
CA TYR A 112 -7.04 -13.10 2.88
C TYR A 112 -6.01 -13.46 3.96
N ALA A 113 -4.76 -13.68 3.57
CA ALA A 113 -3.71 -14.08 4.50
C ALA A 113 -2.64 -12.99 4.59
N LEU A 114 -2.09 -12.56 3.46
CA LEU A 114 -1.13 -11.47 3.39
C LEU A 114 -1.07 -10.87 2.00
N SER A 115 -0.52 -9.66 1.90
CA SER A 115 -0.12 -9.09 0.62
C SER A 115 1.15 -8.27 0.75
N PHE A 116 1.89 -8.19 -0.35
CA PHE A 116 3.13 -7.44 -0.45
C PHE A 116 3.32 -6.87 -1.84
N PHE A 117 4.18 -5.85 -1.94
CA PHE A 117 4.70 -5.36 -3.22
C PHE A 117 5.97 -6.11 -3.62
N ALA A 118 6.02 -6.52 -4.89
CA ALA A 118 7.19 -7.06 -5.57
C ALA A 118 7.34 -6.42 -6.95
N TYR A 119 8.50 -6.50 -7.59
CA TYR A 119 8.73 -5.85 -8.89
C TYR A 119 8.45 -6.80 -10.05
N THR A 120 7.98 -6.25 -11.17
CA THR A 120 7.84 -6.99 -12.45
C THR A 120 9.14 -7.25 -13.16
N LYS A 121 10.12 -6.40 -12.88
CA LYS A 121 11.40 -6.36 -13.55
C LYS A 121 12.48 -6.46 -12.50
N SER A 122 13.61 -6.98 -12.91
CA SER A 122 14.79 -7.01 -12.06
C SER A 122 15.16 -5.60 -11.61
N MET A 123 15.27 -5.44 -10.29
CA MET A 123 15.88 -4.30 -9.63
C MET A 123 17.27 -4.70 -9.10
N PRO A 124 18.22 -3.75 -8.95
CA PRO A 124 19.49 -4.03 -8.31
C PRO A 124 19.29 -4.74 -6.96
N GLY A 125 19.95 -5.89 -6.77
CA GLY A 125 19.84 -6.70 -5.55
C GLY A 125 18.56 -7.53 -5.40
N SER A 126 17.67 -7.54 -6.40
CA SER A 126 16.50 -8.42 -6.42
C SER A 126 16.79 -9.76 -7.09
N THR A 127 16.05 -10.79 -6.72
CA THR A 127 16.06 -12.12 -7.33
C THR A 127 14.70 -12.40 -7.95
N ARG A 128 14.68 -13.11 -9.08
CA ARG A 128 13.44 -13.55 -9.73
C ARG A 128 12.85 -14.78 -9.02
N TYR A 129 11.55 -14.74 -8.83
CA TYR A 129 10.73 -15.82 -8.30
C TYR A 129 9.62 -16.14 -9.29
N SER A 130 9.39 -17.43 -9.53
CA SER A 130 8.36 -17.92 -10.44
C SER A 130 7.26 -18.64 -9.66
N VAL A 131 6.00 -18.28 -9.90
CA VAL A 131 4.84 -18.91 -9.29
C VAL A 131 4.23 -19.87 -10.31
N TRP A 132 4.03 -21.11 -9.88
CA TRP A 132 3.48 -22.19 -10.68
C TRP A 132 2.27 -22.79 -10.00
N SER A 133 1.36 -23.36 -10.78
CA SER A 133 0.24 -24.14 -10.26
C SER A 133 0.07 -25.45 -11.02
N ALA A 134 -0.47 -26.46 -10.36
CA ALA A 134 -0.93 -27.70 -10.98
C ALA A 134 -2.38 -27.97 -10.58
N CYS A 135 -3.15 -28.59 -11.47
CA CYS A 135 -4.53 -29.01 -11.18
C CYS A 135 -4.56 -30.49 -10.76
N ARG A 136 -5.61 -30.89 -10.01
CA ARG A 136 -5.94 -32.28 -9.64
C ARG A 136 -4.81 -33.06 -8.92
N PRO A 137 -4.58 -32.82 -7.61
CA PRO A 137 -5.19 -31.78 -6.78
C PRO A 137 -4.61 -30.39 -7.09
N PHE A 138 -5.36 -29.34 -6.76
CA PHE A 138 -4.85 -27.97 -6.88
C PHE A 138 -3.64 -27.77 -5.97
N ARG A 139 -2.53 -27.34 -6.56
CA ARG A 139 -1.26 -27.09 -5.87
C ARG A 139 -0.62 -25.83 -6.41
N CYS A 140 0.07 -25.11 -5.55
CA CYS A 140 0.92 -23.98 -5.93
C CYS A 140 2.35 -24.21 -5.43
N LYS A 141 3.33 -23.82 -6.25
CA LYS A 141 4.73 -23.76 -5.85
C LYS A 141 5.35 -22.43 -6.26
N VAL A 142 6.29 -21.99 -5.44
CA VAL A 142 7.10 -20.79 -5.67
C VAL A 142 8.54 -21.25 -5.81
N CYS A 143 9.17 -20.93 -6.92
CA CYS A 143 10.55 -21.28 -7.24
C CYS A 143 11.40 -20.02 -7.28
N MET A 144 12.66 -20.14 -6.88
CA MET A 144 13.66 -19.07 -6.96
C MET A 144 14.59 -19.36 -8.14
N GLU A 145 14.94 -18.37 -8.93
CA GLU A 145 15.73 -18.54 -10.17
C GLU A 145 17.02 -19.35 -9.98
N GLN A 146 17.74 -19.17 -8.86
CA GLN A 146 18.97 -19.93 -8.55
C GLN A 146 18.75 -21.45 -8.50
N THR A 147 17.54 -21.89 -8.16
CA THR A 147 17.19 -23.32 -8.12
C THR A 147 16.84 -23.91 -9.51
N GLU A 148 16.65 -23.06 -10.53
CA GLU A 148 16.31 -23.49 -11.89
C GLU A 148 17.55 -23.82 -12.73
N THR A 149 18.73 -23.30 -12.36
CA THR A 149 19.99 -23.43 -13.13
C THR A 149 20.78 -24.72 -12.92
N ASP A 150 20.39 -25.59 -11.98
CA ASP A 150 21.14 -26.81 -11.61
C ASP A 150 20.99 -27.99 -12.60
N GLY A 151 21.04 -27.72 -13.92
CA GLY A 151 21.43 -28.66 -14.98
C GLY A 151 20.50 -29.83 -15.31
N ASP A 152 19.51 -30.14 -14.49
CA ASP A 152 18.59 -31.26 -14.72
C ASP A 152 17.29 -30.75 -15.35
N SER A 153 16.99 -31.29 -16.55
CA SER A 153 16.00 -30.77 -17.50
C SER A 153 14.78 -30.10 -16.85
N THR A 154 14.72 -28.77 -16.94
CA THR A 154 13.61 -27.95 -16.42
C THR A 154 12.25 -28.43 -16.93
N ALA A 155 12.19 -29.02 -18.12
CA ALA A 155 10.95 -29.56 -18.68
C ALA A 155 10.33 -30.69 -17.83
N GLU A 156 11.13 -31.61 -17.26
CA GLU A 156 10.59 -32.73 -16.49
C GLU A 156 10.13 -32.32 -15.09
N ARG A 157 10.90 -31.45 -14.41
CA ARG A 157 10.57 -30.92 -13.06
C ARG A 157 9.27 -30.11 -13.02
N HIS A 158 8.82 -29.62 -14.17
CA HIS A 158 7.61 -28.83 -14.31
C HIS A 158 6.51 -29.57 -15.08
N ARG A 159 6.64 -30.88 -15.37
CA ARG A 159 5.55 -31.64 -16.01
C ARG A 159 4.29 -31.58 -15.13
N GLY A 160 3.18 -31.14 -15.74
CA GLY A 160 1.89 -30.92 -15.05
C GLY A 160 1.78 -29.60 -14.26
N TRP A 161 2.82 -28.76 -14.27
CA TRP A 161 2.80 -27.41 -13.71
C TRP A 161 2.68 -26.37 -14.80
N GLN A 162 1.82 -25.38 -14.58
CA GLN A 162 1.67 -24.20 -15.42
C GLN A 162 2.28 -23.00 -14.70
N ARG A 163 3.22 -22.32 -15.36
CA ARG A 163 3.75 -21.03 -14.86
C ARG A 163 2.63 -20.00 -14.90
N ARG A 164 2.40 -19.29 -13.80
CA ARG A 164 1.34 -18.29 -13.68
C ARG A 164 1.89 -16.89 -13.86
N PHE A 165 2.85 -16.52 -13.04
CA PHE A 165 3.52 -15.23 -13.14
C PHE A 165 4.91 -15.33 -12.50
N GLU A 166 5.70 -14.28 -12.68
CA GLU A 166 6.98 -14.09 -12.03
C GLU A 166 7.03 -12.73 -11.36
N PHE A 167 7.87 -12.62 -10.34
CA PHE A 167 8.09 -11.38 -9.62
C PHE A 167 9.54 -11.32 -9.13
N HIS A 168 9.99 -10.11 -8.82
CA HIS A 168 11.31 -9.84 -8.29
C HIS A 168 11.17 -9.30 -6.86
N ALA A 169 11.88 -9.91 -5.93
CA ALA A 169 11.95 -9.48 -4.53
C ALA A 169 13.39 -9.55 -4.01
N PHE A 170 13.68 -8.89 -2.91
CA PHE A 170 15.05 -8.77 -2.42
C PHE A 170 15.48 -10.02 -1.65
N TYR A 171 16.72 -10.45 -1.84
CA TYR A 171 17.30 -11.53 -1.04
C TYR A 171 17.79 -11.04 0.33
N SER A 172 18.22 -9.77 0.39
CA SER A 172 18.75 -9.13 1.59
C SER A 172 17.72 -8.21 2.26
N PRO A 173 17.81 -7.99 3.58
CA PRO A 173 16.91 -7.08 4.29
C PRO A 173 17.05 -5.65 3.76
N LEU A 174 15.90 -4.99 3.58
CA LEU A 174 15.80 -3.57 3.27
C LEU A 174 14.99 -2.86 4.35
N GLN A 175 15.24 -1.57 4.52
CA GLN A 175 14.48 -0.74 5.45
C GLN A 175 12.98 -0.79 5.10
N GLY A 176 12.15 -1.15 6.08
CA GLY A 176 10.70 -1.28 5.91
C GLY A 176 10.24 -2.57 5.22
N ALA A 177 11.11 -3.34 4.56
CA ALA A 177 10.75 -4.66 4.06
C ALA A 177 10.67 -5.68 5.20
N ILE A 178 9.77 -6.65 5.09
CA ILE A 178 9.68 -7.77 6.03
C ILE A 178 10.19 -9.04 5.38
N ARG A 179 10.72 -9.95 6.20
CA ARG A 179 11.12 -11.28 5.75
C ARG A 179 9.87 -12.15 5.53
N LEU A 180 9.69 -12.62 4.31
CA LEU A 180 8.68 -13.61 3.94
C LEU A 180 9.35 -14.95 3.70
N ASN A 181 8.80 -15.98 4.32
CA ASN A 181 9.32 -17.32 4.31
C ASN A 181 8.48 -18.20 3.38
N VAL A 182 9.14 -18.74 2.35
CA VAL A 182 8.55 -19.79 1.51
C VAL A 182 8.83 -21.13 2.18
N GLN A 183 7.75 -21.83 2.51
CA GLN A 183 7.80 -23.15 3.14
C GLN A 183 7.14 -24.16 2.23
N GLN A 184 7.60 -25.40 2.26
CA GLN A 184 7.01 -26.51 1.52
C GLN A 184 6.53 -27.62 2.45
N VAL A 185 5.58 -28.40 1.96
CA VAL A 185 5.23 -29.72 2.51
C VAL A 185 5.31 -30.72 1.35
N PRO A 186 6.07 -31.83 1.48
CA PRO A 186 6.01 -32.90 0.50
C PRO A 186 4.69 -33.69 0.64
N ASN A 187 4.17 -34.21 -0.48
CA ASN A 187 3.06 -35.16 -0.54
C ASN A 187 1.71 -34.73 0.10
N PRO A 188 0.85 -33.99 -0.64
CA PRO A 188 1.12 -33.38 -1.95
C PRO A 188 2.05 -32.18 -1.81
N LEU A 189 2.92 -31.96 -2.81
CA LEU A 189 3.78 -30.78 -2.86
C LEU A 189 2.94 -29.50 -2.78
N ARG A 190 3.15 -28.73 -1.72
CA ARG A 190 2.45 -27.47 -1.46
C ARG A 190 3.45 -26.46 -0.95
N HIS A 191 3.33 -25.22 -1.42
CA HIS A 191 4.10 -24.11 -0.88
C HIS A 191 3.17 -23.13 -0.17
N ARG A 192 3.65 -22.53 0.92
CA ARG A 192 3.02 -21.36 1.54
C ARG A 192 4.05 -20.26 1.73
N ILE A 193 3.58 -19.02 1.70
CA ILE A 193 4.37 -17.85 2.10
C ILE A 193 3.82 -17.37 3.43
N SER A 194 4.71 -17.12 4.39
CA SER A 194 4.30 -16.64 5.72
C SER A 194 5.34 -15.69 6.31
N GLU A 195 4.90 -14.86 7.25
CA GLU A 195 5.80 -14.03 8.08
C GLU A 195 6.44 -14.84 9.23
N MET A 196 5.99 -16.09 9.45
CA MET A 196 6.48 -16.93 10.53
C MET A 196 7.93 -17.35 10.29
N ALA A 197 8.81 -17.04 11.24
CA ALA A 197 10.25 -17.32 11.14
C ALA A 197 10.60 -18.82 11.11
N SER A 198 9.74 -19.66 11.68
CA SER A 198 9.99 -21.11 11.80
C SER A 198 8.88 -21.90 11.11
N ALA A 199 9.29 -22.92 10.38
CA ALA A 199 8.35 -23.89 9.86
C ALA A 199 7.80 -24.75 11.01
N ARG A 200 6.48 -24.99 11.01
CA ARG A 200 5.76 -25.76 12.05
C ARG A 200 4.81 -26.74 11.38
N GLY A 201 4.66 -27.93 11.96
CA GLY A 201 3.64 -28.91 11.53
C GLY A 201 3.97 -29.62 10.21
N GLY A 202 5.21 -30.11 10.06
CA GLY A 202 5.64 -30.86 8.86
C GLY A 202 6.03 -30.00 7.66
N TRP A 203 6.05 -28.68 7.82
CA TRP A 203 6.55 -27.76 6.81
C TRP A 203 8.07 -27.64 6.91
N ASP A 204 8.73 -27.61 5.75
CA ASP A 204 10.16 -27.35 5.60
C ASP A 204 10.38 -25.95 5.06
N GLN A 205 11.33 -25.22 5.63
CA GLN A 205 11.73 -23.91 5.12
C GLN A 205 12.51 -24.10 3.81
N LEU A 206 12.02 -23.53 2.70
CA LEU A 206 12.73 -23.56 1.43
C LEU A 206 13.73 -22.40 1.32
N PHE A 207 13.21 -21.19 1.28
CA PHE A 207 13.99 -19.96 1.18
C PHE A 207 13.19 -18.79 1.74
N SER A 208 13.85 -17.66 1.91
CA SER A 208 13.22 -16.42 2.34
C SER A 208 13.51 -15.32 1.35
N PHE A 209 12.62 -14.34 1.28
CA PHE A 209 12.85 -13.10 0.55
C PHE A 209 12.29 -11.93 1.35
N PHE A 210 12.67 -10.71 0.98
CA PHE A 210 12.23 -9.48 1.62
C PHE A 210 11.34 -8.70 0.66
N ALA A 211 10.17 -8.33 1.15
CA ALA A 211 9.18 -7.56 0.40
C ALA A 211 8.49 -6.54 1.30
N TYR A 212 7.90 -5.51 0.70
CA TYR A 212 7.20 -4.48 1.44
C TYR A 212 5.77 -4.94 1.74
N PRO A 213 5.40 -5.11 3.01
CA PRO A 213 4.07 -5.57 3.38
C PRO A 213 3.03 -4.50 3.07
N THR A 214 1.86 -4.93 2.62
CA THR A 214 0.78 -4.02 2.25
C THR A 214 -0.42 -4.14 3.17
N ILE A 215 -1.15 -3.04 3.28
CA ILE A 215 -2.40 -2.93 4.01
C ILE A 215 -3.49 -2.47 3.08
N ARG A 216 -4.59 -3.22 3.04
CA ARG A 216 -5.79 -2.85 2.30
C ARG A 216 -6.67 -2.03 3.22
N GLN A 217 -7.03 -0.84 2.77
CA GLN A 217 -7.90 0.10 3.47
C GLN A 217 -9.18 0.24 2.65
N ALA A 218 -10.32 -0.10 3.25
CA ALA A 218 -11.62 0.14 2.65
C ALA A 218 -12.18 1.48 3.14
N VAL A 219 -12.77 2.26 2.24
CA VAL A 219 -13.48 3.50 2.56
C VAL A 219 -14.96 3.22 2.47
N TYR A 220 -15.63 3.34 3.61
CA TYR A 220 -17.09 3.28 3.72
C TYR A 220 -17.67 4.69 3.81
N GLU A 221 -18.93 4.80 3.46
CA GLU A 221 -19.77 5.98 3.62
C GLU A 221 -21.04 5.55 4.34
N ALA A 222 -21.32 6.16 5.49
CA ALA A 222 -22.58 5.96 6.18
C ALA A 222 -23.74 6.60 5.38
N VAL A 223 -24.77 5.81 5.11
CA VAL A 223 -26.03 6.24 4.49
C VAL A 223 -27.08 6.22 5.60
N TYR A 224 -27.67 7.38 5.84
CA TYR A 224 -28.73 7.58 6.82
C TYR A 224 -30.06 7.63 6.07
N CYS A 225 -31.10 7.01 6.63
CA CYS A 225 -32.44 6.98 6.03
C CYS A 225 -33.13 8.35 6.04
N GLU A 226 -32.66 9.30 6.86
CA GLU A 226 -33.18 10.67 6.86
C GLU A 226 -32.41 11.61 5.91
N PRO A 227 -33.09 12.23 4.92
CA PRO A 227 -32.47 13.07 3.90
C PRO A 227 -31.89 14.40 4.41
N ALA A 228 -32.18 14.80 5.65
CA ALA A 228 -31.70 16.07 6.20
C ALA A 228 -30.24 16.01 6.72
N LEU A 229 -29.69 14.81 6.91
CA LEU A 229 -28.39 14.59 7.55
C LEU A 229 -27.51 13.64 6.72
N GLU A 230 -27.20 14.03 5.48
CA GLU A 230 -26.12 13.38 4.73
C GLU A 230 -24.80 13.51 5.51
N ARG A 231 -24.43 12.46 6.24
CA ARG A 231 -23.13 12.37 6.94
C ARG A 231 -22.29 11.31 6.25
N SER A 232 -21.51 11.72 5.26
CA SER A 232 -20.42 10.86 4.78
C SER A 232 -19.34 10.78 5.86
N MET A 233 -19.28 9.63 6.51
CA MET A 233 -18.26 9.30 7.49
C MET A 233 -17.36 8.23 6.87
N ILE A 234 -16.04 8.45 6.92
CA ILE A 234 -15.07 7.44 6.48
C ILE A 234 -14.97 6.42 7.58
N LYS A 235 -15.21 5.14 7.31
CA LYS A 235 -14.59 4.09 8.12
C LYS A 235 -13.41 3.60 7.30
N ALA A 236 -12.18 3.87 7.73
CA ALA A 236 -10.99 3.29 7.11
C ALA A 236 -10.55 2.13 8.01
N MET A 237 -11.00 0.93 7.64
CA MET A 237 -10.65 -0.27 8.38
C MET A 237 -9.55 -1.02 7.64
N PRO A 238 -8.54 -1.51 8.38
CA PRO A 238 -7.70 -2.53 7.83
C PRO A 238 -8.60 -3.71 7.52
N VAL A 239 -8.54 -4.23 6.30
CA VAL A 239 -9.18 -5.50 5.95
C VAL A 239 -8.35 -6.60 6.63
N GLN A 240 -8.48 -6.75 7.95
CA GLN A 240 -7.93 -7.85 8.72
C GLN A 240 -8.97 -8.95 8.78
N ASP A 241 -8.68 -10.07 8.11
CA ASP A 241 -8.98 -11.51 8.33
C ASP A 241 -10.30 -11.99 8.95
N SER A 242 -11.27 -11.12 9.23
CA SER A 242 -12.57 -11.51 9.74
C SER A 242 -13.66 -11.15 8.74
N PRO A 243 -14.04 -12.08 7.85
CA PRO A 243 -15.35 -12.04 7.22
C PRO A 243 -16.50 -12.24 8.25
N PHE A 244 -16.19 -12.39 9.55
CA PHE A 244 -17.16 -12.73 10.61
C PHE A 244 -17.35 -11.65 11.69
N LEU A 245 -16.61 -10.54 11.65
CA LEU A 245 -16.87 -9.40 12.56
C LEU A 245 -17.59 -8.24 11.87
N HIS A 246 -17.80 -8.35 10.57
CA HIS A 246 -18.81 -7.57 9.89
C HIS A 246 -19.75 -8.57 9.24
N PRO A 247 -21.04 -8.63 9.63
CA PRO A 247 -22.01 -9.35 8.82
C PRO A 247 -21.85 -8.86 7.37
N PRO A 248 -22.09 -9.71 6.35
CA PRO A 248 -22.16 -9.24 4.97
C PRO A 248 -22.98 -7.96 4.99
N ILE A 249 -22.40 -6.87 4.51
CA ILE A 249 -22.92 -5.50 4.70
C ILE A 249 -24.29 -5.30 4.04
N ASP A 250 -24.76 -6.30 3.30
CA ASP A 250 -26.11 -6.42 2.78
C ASP A 250 -27.13 -6.93 3.83
N GLN A 251 -26.69 -7.29 5.04
CA GLN A 251 -27.50 -7.76 6.16
C GLN A 251 -26.99 -7.12 7.46
N ILE A 252 -27.26 -5.83 7.65
CA ILE A 252 -27.51 -5.39 9.02
C ILE A 252 -28.78 -6.13 9.42
N GLU A 253 -28.68 -7.04 10.40
CA GLU A 253 -29.85 -7.65 11.01
C GLU A 253 -30.76 -6.50 11.47
N TYR A 254 -31.85 -6.35 10.71
CA TYR A 254 -33.02 -5.61 11.13
C TYR A 254 -33.37 -6.15 12.50
N ASP A 255 -33.17 -5.37 13.56
CA ASP A 255 -33.79 -5.66 14.85
C ASP A 255 -35.29 -5.43 14.62
N PRO A 256 -36.13 -6.48 14.51
CA PRO A 256 -37.54 -6.30 14.23
C PRO A 256 -38.29 -5.67 15.41
N GLU A 257 -37.66 -5.60 16.59
CA GLU A 257 -38.20 -4.93 17.78
C GLU A 257 -37.56 -3.55 18.01
N GLY A 258 -36.49 -3.22 17.29
CA GLY A 258 -35.82 -1.92 17.33
C GLY A 258 -36.50 -0.91 16.41
N ASP A 259 -36.61 0.33 16.87
CA ASP A 259 -37.24 1.45 16.15
C ASP A 259 -36.68 1.55 14.71
N PRO A 260 -37.50 1.30 13.66
CA PRO A 260 -37.05 1.22 12.27
C PRO A 260 -36.48 2.55 11.73
N GLU A 261 -36.65 3.66 12.46
CA GLU A 261 -36.30 5.00 12.01
C GLU A 261 -34.79 5.32 12.05
N LEU A 262 -33.94 4.53 12.73
CA LEU A 262 -32.51 4.85 12.91
C LEU A 262 -31.51 3.82 12.35
N THR A 263 -31.88 3.13 11.27
CA THR A 263 -30.96 2.22 10.60
C THR A 263 -29.86 2.98 9.84
N THR A 264 -28.66 3.04 10.42
CA THR A 264 -27.47 3.53 9.71
C THR A 264 -26.86 2.38 8.91
N SER A 265 -26.87 2.48 7.58
CA SER A 265 -26.19 1.51 6.72
C SER A 265 -24.81 2.02 6.30
N TRP A 266 -23.81 1.14 6.24
CA TRP A 266 -22.46 1.51 5.77
C TRP A 266 -22.27 1.03 4.34
N CYS A 267 -22.18 1.93 3.38
CA CYS A 267 -21.94 1.59 2.00
C CYS A 267 -20.43 1.63 1.70
N ARG A 268 -19.84 0.51 1.28
CA ARG A 268 -18.44 0.50 0.81
C ARG A 268 -18.33 1.27 -0.49
N LYS A 269 -17.50 2.32 -0.54
CA LYS A 269 -17.31 3.13 -1.75
C LYS A 269 -16.13 2.65 -2.58
N PHE A 270 -14.95 2.58 -2.00
CA PHE A 270 -13.75 2.14 -2.69
C PHE A 270 -12.74 1.60 -1.70
N GLU A 271 -11.63 1.09 -2.22
CA GLU A 271 -10.54 0.54 -1.46
C GLU A 271 -9.23 0.97 -2.08
N PHE A 272 -8.21 1.09 -1.25
CA PHE A 272 -6.85 1.36 -1.67
C PHE A 272 -5.85 0.53 -0.87
N ILE A 273 -4.62 0.50 -1.36
CA ILE A 273 -3.50 -0.21 -0.77
C ILE A 273 -2.46 0.80 -0.34
N GLY A 274 -2.19 0.82 0.96
CA GLY A 274 -1.00 1.44 1.53
C GLY A 274 0.06 0.40 1.86
N PHE A 275 1.20 0.85 2.35
CA PHE A 275 2.23 -0.01 2.93
C PHE A 275 2.01 -0.09 4.45
N LYS A 276 2.27 -1.26 5.07
CA LYS A 276 2.25 -1.41 6.53
C LYS A 276 3.46 -0.78 7.21
N SER A 277 4.52 -0.53 6.43
CA SER A 277 5.81 -0.02 6.88
C SER A 277 6.32 1.05 5.92
N ARG A 278 7.28 1.86 6.38
CA ARG A 278 7.86 2.94 5.57
C ARG A 278 8.49 2.38 4.29
N TYR A 279 7.96 2.78 3.14
CA TYR A 279 8.52 2.54 1.82
C TYR A 279 9.22 3.82 1.32
N PRO A 280 10.30 3.74 0.51
CA PRO A 280 10.97 4.94 -0.01
C PRO A 280 9.99 5.94 -0.66
N GLY A 281 10.05 7.20 -0.22
CA GLY A 281 9.18 8.27 -0.71
C GLY A 281 7.75 8.26 -0.18
N THR A 282 7.43 7.42 0.81
CA THR A 282 6.11 7.45 1.48
C THR A 282 6.15 8.20 2.81
N VAL A 283 5.00 8.73 3.21
CA VAL A 283 4.77 9.35 4.53
C VAL A 283 3.72 8.55 5.28
N GLN A 284 3.79 8.56 6.61
CA GLN A 284 2.82 7.88 7.45
C GLN A 284 1.49 8.65 7.47
N PHE A 285 0.39 7.90 7.41
CA PHE A 285 -0.96 8.37 7.67
C PHE A 285 -1.58 7.52 8.78
N THR A 286 -2.22 8.18 9.73
CA THR A 286 -2.92 7.53 10.84
C THR A 286 -4.41 7.83 10.73
N VAL A 287 -5.23 6.78 10.71
CA VAL A 287 -6.68 6.87 10.86
C VAL A 287 -6.98 7.02 12.34
N LEU A 288 -7.60 8.13 12.69
CA LEU A 288 -8.01 8.48 14.03
C LEU A 288 -9.53 8.33 14.15
N GLN A 289 -10.00 7.89 15.31
CA GLN A 289 -11.42 7.78 15.66
C GLN A 289 -11.71 8.59 16.92
N ARG A 290 -12.86 9.23 16.95
CA ARG A 290 -13.43 9.85 18.14
C ARG A 290 -14.92 9.56 18.18
N PHE A 291 -15.45 9.39 19.37
CA PHE A 291 -16.89 9.30 19.58
C PHE A 291 -17.42 10.70 19.88
N GLU A 292 -18.34 11.19 19.06
CA GLU A 292 -19.04 12.44 19.31
C GLU A 292 -20.50 12.15 19.68
N PRO A 293 -21.08 12.90 20.64
CA PRO A 293 -22.52 12.87 20.86
C PRO A 293 -23.23 13.35 19.59
N LEU A 294 -24.47 12.89 19.39
CA LEU A 294 -25.32 13.44 18.34
C LEU A 294 -25.42 14.96 18.50
N LEU A 295 -25.19 15.68 17.39
CA LEU A 295 -25.41 17.12 17.35
C LEU A 295 -26.84 17.40 17.80
N GLN A 296 -26.97 18.11 18.93
CA GLN A 296 -28.25 18.55 19.44
C GLN A 296 -28.80 19.62 18.49
N ASP A 297 -29.90 19.32 17.81
CA ASP A 297 -30.73 20.36 17.21
C ASP A 297 -31.40 21.14 18.35
N GLU A 298 -31.43 22.46 18.27
CA GLU A 298 -32.11 23.30 19.27
C GLU A 298 -33.59 22.92 19.39
N ASN A 299 -34.19 22.43 18.30
CA ASN A 299 -35.58 22.01 18.19
C ASN A 299 -35.86 20.59 18.72
N MET A 300 -34.85 19.81 19.11
CA MET A 300 -35.08 18.50 19.71
C MET A 300 -35.78 18.62 21.07
N SER A 301 -36.71 17.71 21.31
CA SER A 301 -37.36 17.49 22.61
C SER A 301 -36.32 17.14 23.68
N LYS A 302 -36.70 17.28 24.96
CA LYS A 302 -35.79 16.94 26.08
C LYS A 302 -35.39 15.47 26.07
N GLU A 303 -36.30 14.60 25.66
CA GLU A 303 -36.09 13.15 25.58
C GLU A 303 -35.11 12.81 24.45
N GLU A 304 -35.27 13.43 23.28
CA GLU A 304 -34.33 13.29 22.16
C GLU A 304 -32.94 13.84 22.50
N LYS A 305 -32.86 14.96 23.23
CA LYS A 305 -31.56 15.52 23.69
C LYS A 305 -30.85 14.58 24.63
N LYS A 306 -31.59 13.97 25.58
CA LYS A 306 -31.04 12.96 26.49
C LYS A 306 -30.57 11.72 25.72
N TYR A 307 -31.38 11.24 24.77
CA TYR A 307 -30.99 10.11 23.92
C TYR A 307 -29.75 10.42 23.06
N ALA A 308 -29.65 11.64 22.51
CA ALA A 308 -28.51 12.10 21.74
C ALA A 308 -27.21 12.24 22.55
N GLU A 309 -27.32 12.50 23.85
CA GLU A 309 -26.19 12.47 24.79
C GLU A 309 -25.73 11.04 25.07
N ASP A 310 -26.65 10.07 25.10
CA ASP A 310 -26.33 8.66 25.34
C ASP A 310 -25.77 7.98 24.07
N VAL A 311 -26.26 8.34 22.88
CA VAL A 311 -25.83 7.73 21.61
C VAL A 311 -24.64 8.47 21.00
N HIS A 312 -23.52 7.75 20.94
CA HIS A 312 -22.26 8.26 20.41
C HIS A 312 -21.96 7.70 19.02
N PHE A 313 -21.66 8.57 18.07
CA PHE A 313 -21.28 8.16 16.72
C PHE A 313 -19.76 8.23 16.52
N PRO A 314 -19.14 7.18 15.94
CA PRO A 314 -17.71 7.18 15.70
C PRO A 314 -17.35 8.03 14.48
N ILE A 315 -16.81 9.23 14.69
CA ILE A 315 -16.22 10.03 13.62
C ILE A 315 -14.77 9.63 13.37
N PHE A 316 -14.33 9.71 12.11
CA PHE A 316 -12.98 9.36 11.72
C PHE A 316 -12.28 10.51 11.01
N LYS A 317 -10.98 10.63 11.22
CA LYS A 317 -10.11 11.63 10.59
C LYS A 317 -8.81 10.96 10.14
N LEU A 318 -8.21 11.43 9.06
CA LEU A 318 -6.84 11.11 8.72
C LEU A 318 -5.90 12.19 9.25
N ALA A 319 -4.81 11.76 9.89
CA ALA A 319 -3.68 12.59 10.24
C ALA A 319 -2.46 12.16 9.42
N GLN A 320 -1.66 13.13 8.98
CA GLN A 320 -0.37 12.89 8.35
C GLN A 320 0.75 12.94 9.40
N GLU A 321 1.83 12.20 9.17
CA GLU A 321 3.06 12.25 9.96
C GLU A 321 3.45 13.69 10.33
N GLY A 322 3.73 13.93 11.61
CA GLY A 322 4.11 15.26 12.12
C GLY A 322 2.94 16.16 12.55
N GLN A 323 1.67 15.74 12.40
CA GLN A 323 0.52 16.54 12.88
C GLN A 323 0.29 16.53 14.41
N GLY A 324 1.19 15.91 15.18
CA GLY A 324 1.14 15.87 16.64
C GLY A 324 -0.01 15.05 17.22
N ASP A 325 0.06 14.77 18.52
CA ASP A 325 -1.02 14.10 19.25
C ASP A 325 -2.27 14.98 19.25
N ILE A 326 -3.38 14.43 18.74
CA ILE A 326 -4.64 15.14 18.68
C ILE A 326 -5.48 14.70 19.88
N ALA A 327 -5.49 15.51 20.93
CA ALA A 327 -6.24 15.23 22.16
C ALA A 327 -7.70 14.81 21.86
N GLY A 328 -8.15 13.72 22.48
CA GLY A 328 -9.49 13.17 22.30
C GLY A 328 -9.69 12.29 21.07
N TRP A 329 -8.62 11.96 20.33
CA TRP A 329 -8.67 11.01 19.21
C TRP A 329 -7.86 9.74 19.52
N THR A 330 -8.40 8.60 19.12
CA THR A 330 -7.78 7.27 19.28
C THR A 330 -7.29 6.75 17.93
N PRO A 331 -6.03 6.32 17.79
CA PRO A 331 -5.56 5.70 16.55
C PRO A 331 -6.21 4.34 16.31
N VAL A 332 -6.72 4.13 15.10
CA VAL A 332 -7.37 2.88 14.65
C VAL A 332 -6.43 2.05 13.79
N THR A 333 -5.80 2.67 12.81
CA THR A 333 -4.89 2.00 11.87
C THR A 333 -3.93 3.00 11.26
N GLU A 334 -2.78 2.50 10.83
CA GLU A 334 -1.74 3.29 10.20
C GLU A 334 -1.36 2.68 8.86
N PHE A 335 -1.01 3.53 7.91
CA PHE A 335 -0.52 3.11 6.62
C PHE A 335 0.45 4.15 6.06
N PHE A 336 1.34 3.72 5.18
CA PHE A 336 2.20 4.61 4.44
C PHE A 336 1.69 4.73 3.01
N ALA A 337 1.69 5.96 2.48
CA ALA A 337 1.30 6.26 1.11
C ALA A 337 2.15 7.39 0.54
N PHE A 338 2.09 7.62 -0.76
CA PHE A 338 2.92 8.62 -1.41
C PHE A 338 2.29 10.02 -1.28
N PRO A 339 3.06 11.04 -0.86
CA PRO A 339 2.59 12.42 -0.89
C PRO A 339 2.58 13.00 -2.32
N LEU A 340 3.32 12.37 -3.24
CA LEU A 340 3.52 12.79 -4.63
C LEU A 340 2.98 11.74 -5.60
N PRO A 341 2.60 12.13 -6.84
CA PRO A 341 2.10 11.20 -7.84
C PRO A 341 3.16 10.17 -8.25
N ILE A 342 2.81 8.89 -8.14
CA ILE A 342 3.64 7.76 -8.61
C ILE A 342 2.89 7.02 -9.73
N PRO A 343 3.56 6.59 -10.82
CA PRO A 343 2.91 5.83 -11.89
C PRO A 343 2.12 4.62 -11.37
N GLY A 344 0.85 4.52 -11.78
CA GLY A 344 -0.06 3.44 -11.38
C GLY A 344 -0.80 3.66 -10.06
N THR A 345 -0.54 4.76 -9.36
CA THR A 345 -1.31 5.16 -8.16
C THR A 345 -2.50 6.05 -8.52
N THR A 346 -3.49 6.06 -7.64
CA THR A 346 -4.66 6.93 -7.71
C THR A 346 -4.54 8.00 -6.64
N ARG A 347 -4.94 9.23 -6.97
CA ARG A 347 -4.98 10.34 -6.02
C ARG A 347 -6.25 10.25 -5.17
N PHE A 348 -6.08 10.31 -3.86
CA PHE A 348 -7.15 10.37 -2.88
C PHE A 348 -7.12 11.73 -2.20
N TYR A 349 -8.28 12.37 -2.12
CA TYR A 349 -8.45 13.67 -1.47
C TYR A 349 -9.05 13.45 -0.09
N PHE A 350 -8.36 13.90 0.96
CA PHE A 350 -8.92 13.98 2.29
C PHE A 350 -9.51 15.38 2.51
N LYS A 351 -10.81 15.43 2.79
CA LYS A 351 -11.55 16.69 2.86
C LYS A 351 -12.30 16.85 4.17
N VAL A 352 -12.56 18.10 4.54
CA VAL A 352 -13.36 18.49 5.68
C VAL A 352 -14.52 19.40 5.23
N ALA A 353 -15.72 19.16 5.73
CA ALA A 353 -16.80 20.14 5.70
C ALA A 353 -16.90 20.77 7.09
N ARG A 354 -17.07 22.09 7.18
CA ARG A 354 -17.28 22.79 8.45
C ARG A 354 -18.78 22.98 8.65
N LYS A 355 -19.25 22.87 9.89
CA LYS A 355 -20.65 23.11 10.32
C LYS A 355 -21.69 22.19 9.64
N PRO A 356 -21.84 20.93 10.10
CA PRO A 356 -21.04 20.27 11.13
C PRO A 356 -19.68 19.78 10.59
N THR A 357 -18.71 19.61 11.50
CA THR A 357 -17.40 19.08 11.15
C THR A 357 -17.54 17.64 10.68
N ARG A 358 -17.25 17.40 9.40
CA ARG A 358 -17.29 16.07 8.78
C ARG A 358 -16.02 15.84 7.99
N PHE A 359 -15.58 14.59 7.88
CA PHE A 359 -14.40 14.21 7.11
C PHE A 359 -14.76 13.17 6.06
N ARG A 360 -14.21 13.32 4.85
CA ARG A 360 -14.37 12.35 3.75
C ARG A 360 -13.08 12.11 2.98
N VAL A 361 -12.89 10.88 2.51
CA VAL A 361 -11.90 10.54 1.48
C VAL A 361 -12.66 10.39 0.18
N THR A 362 -12.17 10.98 -0.90
CA THR A 362 -12.83 10.91 -2.21
C THR A 362 -11.83 10.89 -3.36
N LEU A 363 -12.27 10.46 -4.53
CA LEU A 363 -11.48 10.45 -5.75
C LEU A 363 -11.58 11.77 -6.54
N HIS A 364 -12.54 12.64 -6.20
CA HIS A 364 -12.83 13.87 -6.95
C HIS A 364 -12.54 15.12 -6.12
N ASP A 365 -11.88 16.12 -6.71
CA ASP A 365 -11.44 17.33 -5.99
C ASP A 365 -12.54 18.38 -5.78
N HIS A 366 -13.52 18.47 -6.69
CA HIS A 366 -14.51 19.56 -6.63
C HIS A 366 -15.88 19.04 -6.19
N ILE A 367 -16.14 19.14 -4.89
CA ILE A 367 -17.47 18.89 -4.31
C ILE A 367 -17.64 19.90 -3.17
N GLY A 368 -18.32 21.03 -3.40
CA GLY A 368 -18.76 21.89 -2.30
C GLY A 368 -19.76 21.11 -1.43
N PRO A 369 -19.81 21.29 -0.10
CA PRO A 369 -19.12 22.27 0.75
C PRO A 369 -17.75 21.81 1.29
N TRP A 370 -17.08 20.87 0.64
CA TRP A 370 -15.89 20.22 1.18
C TRP A 370 -14.58 20.94 0.82
N LEU A 371 -13.76 21.22 1.83
CA LEU A 371 -12.41 21.76 1.68
C LEU A 371 -11.38 20.62 1.71
N THR A 372 -10.54 20.52 0.67
CA THR A 372 -9.41 19.59 0.64
C THR A 372 -8.36 20.00 1.68
N LEU A 373 -8.07 19.12 2.63
CA LEU A 373 -7.02 19.31 3.64
C LEU A 373 -5.66 18.89 3.08
N PHE A 374 -5.59 17.70 2.48
CA PHE A 374 -4.43 17.19 1.76
C PHE A 374 -4.86 16.10 0.78
N SER A 375 -3.93 15.67 -0.05
CA SER A 375 -4.10 14.49 -0.91
C SER A 375 -2.94 13.54 -0.74
N PHE A 376 -3.20 12.26 -0.95
CA PHE A 376 -2.18 11.22 -1.00
C PHE A 376 -2.42 10.32 -2.21
N TYR A 377 -1.39 9.56 -2.58
CA TYR A 377 -1.43 8.65 -3.71
C TYR A 377 -1.19 7.22 -3.22
N ALA A 378 -2.12 6.34 -3.56
CA ALA A 378 -2.10 4.93 -3.19
C ALA A 378 -2.59 4.08 -4.35
N TYR A 379 -2.34 2.77 -4.33
CA TYR A 379 -2.83 1.88 -5.38
C TYR A 379 -4.30 1.59 -5.13
N SER A 380 -5.18 1.94 -6.07
CA SER A 380 -6.61 1.60 -5.99
C SER A 380 -6.79 0.09 -6.17
N THR A 381 -7.68 -0.54 -5.39
CA THR A 381 -8.07 -1.94 -5.61
C THR A 381 -9.27 -2.08 -6.51
N ARG A 382 -9.97 -0.97 -6.84
CA ARG A 382 -10.88 -1.01 -7.98
C ARG A 382 -10.01 -1.49 -9.13
N ALA A 383 -10.29 -2.71 -9.61
CA ALA A 383 -10.04 -3.03 -10.99
C ALA A 383 -10.47 -1.76 -11.70
N GLN A 384 -9.53 -1.12 -12.41
CA GLN A 384 -9.93 -0.18 -13.43
C GLN A 384 -11.16 -0.79 -14.08
N ASP A 385 -12.20 -0.01 -14.35
CA ASP A 385 -13.21 -0.41 -15.31
C ASP A 385 -12.42 -0.88 -16.54
N VAL A 386 -12.12 -2.18 -16.57
CA VAL A 386 -11.53 -2.87 -17.69
C VAL A 386 -12.74 -2.81 -18.57
N TYR A 387 -12.78 -1.78 -19.40
CA TYR A 387 -13.67 -1.70 -20.53
C TYR A 387 -13.75 -3.13 -21.04
N ARG A 388 -14.91 -3.74 -20.85
CA ARG A 388 -15.23 -5.04 -21.39
C ARG A 388 -15.09 -4.81 -22.89
N ILE A 389 -13.91 -5.09 -23.44
CA ILE A 389 -13.73 -5.15 -24.87
C ILE A 389 -14.45 -6.44 -25.23
N GLU A 390 -15.75 -6.29 -25.47
CA GLU A 390 -16.54 -7.31 -26.14
C GLU A 390 -15.91 -7.47 -27.52
N TYR A 391 -15.21 -8.58 -27.72
CA TYR A 391 -14.72 -9.02 -29.02
C TYR A 391 -15.83 -9.72 -29.79
#